data_AF-A0A2N2DV86-F1
#
_entry.id   AF-A0A2N2DV86-F1
#
_cell.length_a   1.000
_cell.length_b   1.000
_cell.length_c   1.000
_cell.angle_alpha   90.00
_cell.angle_beta   90.00
_cell.angle_gamma   90.00
#
_symmetry.space_group_name_H-M   'P 1'
#
loop_
_entity.id
_entity.type
_entity.pdbx_description
1 polymer ?
#
loop_
_entity_poly.entity_id
_entity_poly.type
_entity_poly.pdbx_seq_one_letter_code
_entity_poly.pdbx_strand_id
1 'polypeptide(L)'
;MGYCSFPELLEQAHYQRILTLVYDVKFPPNSEKEISVSYMTTGTMDKTKTVKPLYSFNYILNPAKNWAAFNNLNIKIITPKQAPYLLRSSIELVKEADRMYTITLAELPEDDLTFTLYEDEQITVLDKVIGKFQNNYGYITLIIIVAIGLIILKIRQDDGRKSLSS
;
A
#
# COMPACT_ATOMS: atom_id res chain seq x y z
N MET A 1 33.84 7.53 -15.58
CA MET A 1 32.44 7.93 -15.31
C MET A 1 31.55 7.02 -16.14
N GLY A 2 30.64 6.28 -15.52
CA GLY A 2 29.69 5.44 -16.23
C GLY A 2 28.55 6.31 -16.79
N TYR A 3 28.35 6.26 -18.09
CA TYR A 3 27.15 6.82 -18.72
C TYR A 3 26.12 5.70 -18.78
N CYS A 4 24.90 5.97 -18.33
CA CYS A 4 23.78 5.04 -18.46
C CYS A 4 22.60 5.83 -19.04
N SER A 5 22.11 5.37 -20.18
CA SER A 5 21.01 6.00 -20.88
C SER A 5 19.66 5.50 -20.35
N PHE A 6 18.61 6.32 -20.50
CA PHE A 6 17.25 5.95 -20.05
C PHE A 6 16.74 4.62 -20.63
N PRO A 7 16.98 4.27 -21.91
CA PRO A 7 16.61 2.95 -22.45
C PRO A 7 17.33 1.79 -21.75
N GLU A 8 18.63 1.91 -21.47
CA GLU A 8 19.40 0.88 -20.74
C GLU A 8 18.90 0.73 -19.30
N LEU A 9 18.47 1.82 -18.66
CA LEU A 9 17.77 1.75 -17.39
C LEU A 9 16.45 1.00 -17.49
N LEU A 10 15.68 1.16 -18.56
CA LEU A 10 14.42 0.43 -18.74
C LEU A 10 14.64 -1.07 -19.00
N GLU A 11 15.65 -1.44 -19.81
CA GLU A 11 15.97 -2.85 -20.10
C GLU A 11 16.31 -3.65 -18.84
N GLN A 12 16.98 -3.01 -17.89
CA GLN A 12 17.32 -3.63 -16.61
C GLN A 12 16.21 -3.52 -15.54
N ALA A 13 15.05 -2.91 -15.84
CA ALA A 13 13.97 -2.75 -14.85
C ALA A 13 13.40 -4.08 -14.33
N HIS A 14 13.61 -5.18 -15.07
CA HIS A 14 13.15 -6.52 -14.69
C HIS A 14 14.09 -7.27 -13.72
N TYR A 15 15.26 -6.73 -13.40
CA TYR A 15 16.21 -7.34 -12.46
C TYR A 15 16.12 -6.72 -11.07
N GLN A 16 16.30 -7.54 -10.02
CA GLN A 16 16.56 -7.03 -8.68
C GLN A 16 17.92 -6.32 -8.67
N ARG A 17 17.88 -4.99 -8.59
CA ARG A 17 19.09 -4.16 -8.59
C ARG A 17 18.91 -2.94 -7.70
N ILE A 18 20.03 -2.39 -7.25
CA ILE A 18 20.10 -1.10 -6.58
C ILE A 18 20.65 -0.09 -7.59
N LEU A 19 19.91 1.00 -7.80
CA LEU A 19 20.37 2.14 -8.58
C LEU A 19 20.91 3.20 -7.63
N THR A 20 22.19 3.53 -7.77
CA THR A 20 22.85 4.56 -6.95
C THR A 20 23.21 5.75 -7.83
N LEU A 21 22.66 6.92 -7.50
CA LEU A 21 23.07 8.19 -8.10
C LEU A 21 24.12 8.85 -7.21
N VAL A 22 25.34 8.97 -7.70
CA VAL A 22 26.44 9.67 -7.01
C VAL A 22 26.65 11.02 -7.68
N TYR A 23 26.60 12.08 -6.89
CA TYR A 23 26.80 13.45 -7.36
C TYR A 23 27.52 14.27 -6.28
N ASP A 24 28.32 15.24 -6.71
CA ASP A 24 29.07 16.11 -5.81
C ASP A 24 28.29 17.40 -5.55
N VAL A 25 28.12 17.75 -4.27
CA VAL A 25 27.55 19.04 -3.85
C VAL A 25 28.61 19.81 -3.09
N LYS A 26 28.93 21.02 -3.57
CA LYS A 26 29.87 21.91 -2.89
C LYS A 26 29.14 22.69 -1.78
N PHE A 27 29.63 22.55 -0.55
CA PHE A 27 29.18 23.31 0.63
C PHE A 27 30.29 24.27 1.09
N PRO A 28 30.31 25.52 0.61
CA PRO A 28 31.15 26.55 1.20
C PRO A 28 30.88 26.72 2.71
N PRO A 29 31.86 27.21 3.50
CA PRO A 29 31.66 27.50 4.91
C PRO A 29 30.44 28.40 5.14
N ASN A 30 29.62 28.08 6.14
CA ASN A 30 28.41 28.82 6.51
C ASN A 30 27.37 28.96 5.38
N SER A 31 27.33 28.01 4.44
CA SER A 31 26.32 27.98 3.38
C SER A 31 25.22 26.95 3.67
N GLU A 32 24.02 27.27 3.19
CA GLU A 32 22.87 26.36 3.19
C GLU A 32 22.55 25.96 1.74
N LYS A 33 22.09 24.72 1.56
CA LYS A 33 21.68 24.18 0.26
C LYS A 33 20.40 23.38 0.42
N GLU A 34 19.44 23.66 -0.44
CA GLU A 34 18.24 22.84 -0.60
C GLU A 34 18.52 21.73 -1.62
N ILE A 35 18.23 20.49 -1.24
CA ILE A 35 18.38 19.32 -2.09
C ILE A 35 17.01 18.68 -2.25
N SER A 36 16.56 18.52 -3.50
CA SER A 36 15.30 17.88 -3.85
C SER A 36 15.54 16.68 -4.75
N VAL A 37 14.93 15.55 -4.40
CA VAL A 37 14.99 14.30 -5.18
C VAL A 37 13.57 13.85 -5.48
N SER A 38 13.30 13.53 -6.74
CA SER A 38 12.01 12.98 -7.19
C SER A 38 12.26 11.82 -8.13
N TYR A 39 11.52 10.74 -7.92
CA TYR A 39 11.61 9.54 -8.74
C TYR A 39 10.27 8.80 -8.72
N MET A 40 10.05 7.98 -9.75
CA MET A 40 8.90 7.08 -9.80
C MET A 40 9.26 5.76 -9.12
N THR A 41 8.37 5.26 -8.27
CA THR A 41 8.49 3.96 -7.62
C THR A 41 7.15 3.23 -7.64
N THR A 42 7.19 1.90 -7.53
CA THR A 42 6.00 1.05 -7.48
C THR A 42 5.85 0.44 -6.09
N GLY A 43 4.61 0.42 -5.60
CA GLY A 43 4.26 -0.32 -4.40
C GLY A 43 4.20 -1.81 -4.68
N THR A 44 4.47 -2.62 -3.66
CA THR A 44 4.24 -4.07 -3.72
C THR A 44 2.75 -4.34 -3.63
N MET A 45 2.17 -4.98 -4.64
CA MET A 45 0.77 -5.37 -4.67
C MET A 45 0.58 -6.78 -4.09
N ASP A 46 -0.30 -6.92 -3.09
CA ASP A 46 -0.71 -8.23 -2.52
C ASP A 46 -2.22 -8.38 -2.56
N LYS A 47 -2.71 -9.44 -3.22
CA LYS A 47 -4.14 -9.81 -3.31
C LYS A 47 -4.41 -11.22 -2.79
N THR A 48 -3.47 -11.81 -2.06
CA THR A 48 -3.55 -13.23 -1.64
C THR A 48 -4.60 -13.47 -0.56
N LYS A 49 -4.91 -12.45 0.24
CA LYS A 49 -5.76 -12.54 1.45
C LYS A 49 -6.99 -11.64 1.41
N THR A 50 -7.16 -10.80 0.40
CA THR A 50 -8.24 -9.81 0.31
C THR A 50 -8.82 -9.77 -1.09
N VAL A 51 -10.11 -9.46 -1.20
CA VAL A 51 -10.80 -9.37 -2.51
C VAL A 51 -10.24 -8.24 -3.37
N LYS A 52 -9.79 -7.17 -2.72
CA LYS A 52 -9.15 -6.00 -3.34
C LYS A 52 -7.64 -6.00 -3.01
N PRO A 53 -6.76 -5.48 -3.87
CA PRO A 53 -5.33 -5.49 -3.63
C PRO A 53 -4.91 -4.55 -2.49
N LEU A 54 -3.92 -4.97 -1.72
CA LEU A 54 -3.16 -4.15 -0.79
C LEU A 54 -1.90 -3.62 -1.49
N TYR A 55 -1.55 -2.35 -1.26
CA TYR A 55 -0.35 -1.75 -1.83
C TYR A 55 0.59 -1.31 -0.73
N SER A 56 1.74 -1.96 -0.61
CA SER A 56 2.73 -1.68 0.43
C SER A 56 3.95 -0.94 -0.12
N PHE A 57 4.44 0.03 0.65
CA PHE A 57 5.58 0.87 0.31
C PHE A 57 6.57 0.89 1.46
N ASN A 58 7.86 0.94 1.11
CA ASN A 58 8.97 1.03 2.05
C ASN A 58 9.83 2.24 1.68
N TYR A 59 10.16 3.06 2.67
CA TYR A 59 11.03 4.23 2.54
C TYR A 59 12.09 4.18 3.63
N ILE A 60 13.35 4.12 3.20
CA ILE A 60 14.50 3.93 4.09
C ILE A 60 14.89 5.28 4.70
N LEU A 61 14.70 5.42 6.01
CA LEU A 61 15.04 6.61 6.81
C LEU A 61 16.38 6.46 7.53
N ASN A 62 16.75 5.23 7.88
CA ASN A 62 17.91 4.91 8.70
C ASN A 62 19.26 5.54 8.24
N PRO A 63 19.58 5.69 6.94
CA PRO A 63 20.82 6.34 6.50
C PRO A 63 21.03 7.75 7.05
N ALA A 64 19.95 8.47 7.37
CA ALA A 64 20.00 9.81 7.95
C ALA A 64 20.67 9.84 9.34
N LYS A 65 20.77 8.71 10.06
CA LYS A 65 21.47 8.62 11.36
C LYS A 65 22.97 8.97 11.27
N ASN A 66 23.55 8.90 10.07
CA ASN A 66 24.96 9.20 9.85
C ASN A 66 25.24 10.70 9.63
N TRP A 67 24.19 11.54 9.59
CA TRP A 67 24.35 12.98 9.49
C TRP A 67 24.78 13.54 10.84
N ALA A 68 25.55 14.63 10.84
CA ALA A 68 26.00 15.27 12.08
C ALA A 68 24.83 15.73 12.96
N ALA A 69 23.71 16.11 12.35
CA ALA A 69 22.43 16.36 12.99
C ALA A 69 21.29 16.13 11.99
N PHE A 70 20.12 15.70 12.46
CA PHE A 70 18.93 15.52 11.64
C PHE A 70 17.69 15.90 12.44
N ASN A 71 16.97 16.94 11.98
CA ASN A 71 15.85 17.52 12.69
C ASN A 71 14.68 17.82 11.74
N ASN A 72 13.48 17.95 12.28
CA ASN A 72 12.28 18.46 11.59
C ASN A 72 11.86 17.62 10.37
N LEU A 73 11.69 16.32 10.57
CA LEU A 73 11.20 15.42 9.52
C LEU A 73 9.70 15.62 9.31
N ASN A 74 9.32 16.07 8.12
CA ASN A 74 7.93 16.20 7.70
C ASN A 74 7.60 15.11 6.68
N ILE A 75 6.59 14.30 6.97
CA ILE A 75 6.13 13.23 6.10
C ILE A 75 4.72 13.57 5.64
N LYS A 76 4.49 13.47 4.32
CA LYS A 76 3.18 13.65 3.70
C LYS A 76 2.91 12.52 2.71
N ILE A 77 1.83 11.79 2.94
CA ILE A 77 1.34 10.74 2.04
C ILE A 77 0.04 11.23 1.40
N ILE A 78 0.04 11.32 0.07
CA ILE A 78 -1.13 11.64 -0.74
C ILE A 78 -1.56 10.37 -1.46
N THR A 79 -2.71 9.81 -1.07
CA THR A 79 -3.16 8.52 -1.59
C THR A 79 -3.91 8.65 -2.91
N PRO A 80 -3.80 7.65 -3.81
CA PRO A 80 -4.50 7.66 -5.08
C PRO A 80 -6.00 7.36 -4.88
N LYS A 81 -6.84 7.72 -5.85
CA LYS A 81 -8.29 7.47 -5.77
C LYS A 81 -8.64 5.99 -5.68
N GLN A 82 -7.81 5.12 -6.26
CA GLN A 82 -8.03 3.67 -6.32
C GLN A 82 -7.72 2.98 -4.98
N ALA A 83 -6.91 3.59 -4.12
CA ALA A 83 -6.56 3.07 -2.79
C ALA A 83 -6.45 4.26 -1.82
N PRO A 84 -7.57 4.89 -1.44
CA PRO A 84 -7.57 6.18 -0.76
C PRO A 84 -7.26 6.07 0.74
N TYR A 85 -7.34 4.87 1.33
CA TYR A 85 -7.19 4.69 2.77
C TYR A 85 -5.80 4.16 3.14
N LEU A 86 -5.20 4.81 4.14
CA LEU A 86 -4.00 4.33 4.81
C LEU A 86 -4.41 3.31 5.88
N LEU A 87 -4.12 2.03 5.65
CA LEU A 87 -4.56 0.96 6.54
C LEU A 87 -3.54 0.68 7.65
N ARG A 88 -2.26 0.73 7.33
CA ARG A 88 -1.15 0.47 8.26
C ARG A 88 0.00 1.40 7.94
N SER A 89 0.72 1.81 8.97
CA SER A 89 2.03 2.42 8.83
C SER A 89 2.90 2.10 10.04
N SER A 90 4.22 2.06 9.87
CA SER A 90 5.16 1.97 10.99
C SER A 90 5.22 3.25 11.83
N ILE A 91 4.73 4.37 11.29
CA ILE A 91 4.65 5.66 11.98
C ILE A 91 3.19 6.08 12.05
N GLU A 92 2.74 6.59 13.19
CA GLU A 92 1.36 7.06 13.33
C GLU A 92 1.15 8.38 12.58
N LEU A 93 0.53 8.33 11.39
CA LEU A 93 0.18 9.54 10.64
C LEU A 93 -1.23 10.03 10.98
N VAL A 94 -1.40 11.36 11.00
CA VAL A 94 -2.69 12.01 11.18
C VAL A 94 -3.34 12.26 9.83
N LYS A 95 -4.62 11.93 9.68
CA LYS A 95 -5.38 12.29 8.48
C LYS A 95 -5.76 13.77 8.53
N GLU A 96 -5.08 14.58 7.73
CA GLU A 96 -5.26 16.04 7.70
C GLU A 96 -6.41 16.45 6.76
N ALA A 97 -6.57 15.73 5.65
CA ALA A 97 -7.63 15.97 4.67
C ALA A 97 -8.01 14.66 3.96
N ASP A 98 -8.97 14.75 3.03
CA ASP A 98 -9.26 13.62 2.13
C ASP A 98 -7.97 13.18 1.42
N ARG A 99 -7.64 11.89 1.59
CA ARG A 99 -6.46 11.24 0.99
C ARG A 99 -5.11 11.84 1.39
N MET A 100 -5.05 12.66 2.44
CA MET A 100 -3.82 13.28 2.91
C MET A 100 -3.53 12.90 4.35
N TYR A 101 -2.37 12.26 4.56
CA TYR A 101 -1.88 11.85 5.87
C TYR A 101 -0.53 12.50 6.13
N THR A 102 -0.37 13.12 7.30
CA THR A 102 0.83 13.90 7.64
C THR A 102 1.32 13.60 9.05
N ILE A 103 2.62 13.81 9.24
CA ILE A 103 3.23 13.91 10.56
C ILE A 103 4.49 14.78 10.49
N THR A 104 4.75 15.47 11.59
CA THR A 104 6.01 16.18 11.85
C THR A 104 6.69 15.53 13.04
N LEU A 105 7.94 15.11 12.85
CA LEU A 105 8.78 14.52 13.88
C LEU A 105 9.95 15.46 14.15
N ALA A 106 10.25 15.70 15.43
CA ALA A 106 11.40 16.52 15.80
C ALA A 106 12.72 15.86 15.41
N GLU A 107 12.79 14.54 15.53
CA GLU A 107 13.97 13.72 15.31
C GLU A 107 13.69 12.57 14.33
N LEU A 108 14.75 11.87 13.93
CA LEU A 108 14.62 10.68 13.09
C LEU A 108 13.99 9.52 13.89
N PRO A 109 12.95 8.84 13.36
CA PRO A 109 12.41 7.64 14.00
C PRO A 109 13.43 6.49 14.01
N GLU A 110 13.22 5.52 14.92
CA GLU A 110 14.11 4.36 15.03
C GLU A 110 14.06 3.48 13.79
N ASP A 111 12.84 3.23 13.29
CA ASP A 111 12.54 2.35 12.18
C ASP A 111 12.30 3.12 10.85
N ASP A 112 12.45 2.40 9.75
CA ASP A 112 12.11 2.89 8.41
C ASP A 112 10.59 3.10 8.26
N LEU A 113 10.20 3.99 7.35
CA LEU A 113 8.80 4.23 7.05
C LEU A 113 8.27 3.11 6.15
N THR A 114 7.29 2.37 6.66
CA THR A 114 6.50 1.42 5.88
C THR A 114 5.04 1.83 5.96
N PHE A 115 4.31 1.65 4.87
CA PHE A 115 2.87 1.89 4.87
C PHE A 115 2.13 1.05 3.83
N THR A 116 0.86 0.76 4.13
CA THR A 116 -0.03 -0.02 3.26
C THR A 116 -1.29 0.77 2.96
N LEU A 117 -1.62 0.87 1.68
CA LEU A 117 -2.84 1.48 1.18
C LEU A 117 -3.88 0.42 0.81
N TYR A 118 -5.15 0.78 0.98
CA TYR A 118 -6.29 -0.07 0.63
C TYR A 118 -7.46 0.74 0.06
N GLU A 119 -8.34 0.06 -0.66
CA GLU A 119 -9.52 0.67 -1.27
C GLU A 119 -10.59 1.04 -0.23
N ASP A 120 -10.68 0.29 0.86
CA ASP A 120 -11.63 0.52 1.95
C ASP A 120 -10.89 0.92 3.25
N GLU A 121 -11.58 1.57 4.18
CA GLU A 121 -10.98 2.06 5.43
C GLU A 121 -10.51 0.92 6.35
N GLN A 122 -11.18 -0.24 6.27
CA GLN A 122 -10.84 -1.42 7.06
C GLN A 122 -11.04 -2.68 6.23
N ILE A 123 -10.22 -3.70 6.50
CA ILE A 123 -10.41 -5.03 5.91
C ILE A 123 -11.45 -5.79 6.76
N THR A 124 -12.60 -6.11 6.19
CA THR A 124 -13.62 -6.87 6.91
C THR A 124 -13.26 -8.36 7.00
N VAL A 125 -13.89 -9.09 7.93
CA VAL A 125 -13.73 -10.55 8.06
C VAL A 125 -14.21 -11.26 6.80
N LEU A 126 -15.29 -10.78 6.19
CA LEU A 126 -15.83 -11.31 4.94
C LEU A 126 -14.81 -11.16 3.80
N ASP A 127 -14.15 -10.01 3.67
CA ASP A 127 -13.14 -9.78 2.63
C ASP A 127 -11.97 -10.76 2.72
N LYS A 128 -11.57 -11.12 3.96
CA LYS A 128 -10.50 -12.10 4.19
C LYS A 128 -10.92 -13.51 3.80
N VAL A 129 -12.14 -13.90 4.18
CA VAL A 129 -12.68 -15.23 3.87
C VAL A 129 -12.85 -15.36 2.37
N ILE A 130 -13.57 -14.44 1.74
CA ILE A 130 -13.83 -14.46 0.29
C ILE A 130 -12.51 -14.39 -0.48
N GLY A 131 -11.59 -13.49 -0.11
CA GLY A 131 -10.30 -13.35 -0.78
C GLY A 131 -9.48 -14.65 -0.74
N LYS A 132 -9.40 -15.30 0.43
CA LYS A 132 -8.69 -16.59 0.59
C LYS A 132 -9.33 -17.70 -0.24
N PHE A 133 -10.66 -17.79 -0.23
CA PHE A 133 -11.39 -18.79 -1.01
C PHE A 133 -11.24 -18.55 -2.52
N GLN A 134 -11.37 -17.31 -2.99
CA GLN A 134 -11.23 -16.96 -4.40
C GLN A 134 -9.83 -17.23 -4.93
N ASN A 135 -8.78 -16.95 -4.13
CA ASN A 135 -7.40 -17.24 -4.52
C ASN A 135 -7.13 -18.76 -4.63
N ASN A 136 -7.77 -19.57 -3.77
CA ASN A 136 -7.52 -21.02 -3.72
C ASN A 136 -8.40 -21.83 -4.69
N TYR A 137 -9.61 -21.36 -4.99
CA TYR A 137 -10.61 -22.10 -5.76
C TYR A 137 -11.12 -21.34 -7.00
N GLY A 138 -10.59 -20.15 -7.28
CA GLY A 138 -10.99 -19.32 -8.42
C GLY A 138 -12.47 -18.98 -8.42
N TYR A 139 -13.05 -18.91 -9.62
CA TYR A 139 -14.46 -18.56 -9.86
C TYR A 139 -15.48 -19.57 -9.30
N ILE A 140 -15.05 -20.77 -8.90
CA ILE A 140 -15.94 -21.82 -8.37
C ILE A 140 -16.61 -21.36 -7.06
N THR A 141 -15.95 -20.50 -6.29
CA THR A 141 -16.47 -19.96 -5.03
C THR A 141 -17.75 -19.14 -5.19
N LEU A 142 -17.82 -18.28 -6.23
CA LEU A 142 -19.03 -17.53 -6.56
C LEU A 142 -20.19 -18.47 -6.93
N ILE A 143 -19.91 -19.54 -7.69
CA ILE A 143 -20.91 -20.54 -8.08
C ILE A 143 -21.48 -21.24 -6.84
N ILE A 144 -20.63 -21.61 -5.89
CA ILE A 144 -21.06 -22.27 -4.64
C ILE A 144 -21.93 -21.33 -3.79
N ILE A 145 -21.56 -20.05 -3.65
CA ILE A 145 -22.35 -19.06 -2.91
C ILE A 145 -23.74 -18.88 -3.54
N VAL A 146 -23.81 -18.74 -4.87
CA VAL A 146 -25.09 -18.63 -5.59
C VAL A 146 -25.93 -19.90 -5.42
N ALA A 147 -25.32 -21.08 -5.55
CA ALA A 147 -26.01 -22.36 -5.37
C ALA A 147 -26.59 -22.51 -3.95
N ILE A 148 -25.84 -22.15 -2.91
CA ILE A 148 -26.33 -22.17 -1.52
C ILE A 148 -27.50 -21.20 -1.35
N GLY A 149 -27.40 -19.98 -1.90
CA GLY A 149 -28.50 -19.00 -1.85
C GLY A 149 -29.78 -19.51 -2.50
N LEU A 150 -29.69 -20.17 -3.66
CA LEU A 150 -30.82 -20.78 -4.35
C LEU A 150 -31.44 -21.94 -3.55
N ILE A 151 -30.62 -22.76 -2.90
CA ILE A 151 -31.12 -23.85 -2.03
C ILE A 151 -31.91 -23.27 -0.86
N ILE A 152 -31.40 -22.22 -0.20
CA ILE A 152 -32.10 -21.57 0.93
C ILE A 152 -33.42 -20.95 0.47
N LEU A 153 -33.44 -20.28 -0.69
CA LEU A 153 -34.67 -19.72 -1.27
C LEU A 153 -35.70 -20.80 -1.57
N LYS A 154 -35.27 -21.94 -2.12
CA LYS A 154 -36.15 -23.08 -2.40
C LYS A 154 -36.75 -23.65 -1.10
N ILE A 155 -35.93 -23.86 -0.06
CA ILE A 155 -36.39 -24.34 1.25
C ILE A 155 -37.44 -23.37 1.83
N ARG A 156 -37.20 -22.05 1.76
CA ARG A 156 -38.17 -21.04 2.23
C ARG A 156 -39.48 -21.04 1.43
N GLN A 157 -39.42 -21.25 0.12
CA GLN A 157 -40.63 -21.35 -0.71
C GLN A 157 -41.43 -22.63 -0.40
N ASP A 158 -40.75 -23.75 -0.13
CA ASP A 158 -41.41 -25.00 0.25
C ASP A 158 -42.04 -24.92 1.64
N ASP A 159 -41.41 -24.24 2.61
CA ASP A 159 -42.01 -24.01 3.94
C ASP A 159 -43.21 -23.04 3.88
N GLY A 160 -43.12 -21.96 3.08
CA GLY A 160 -44.24 -21.04 2.88
C GLY A 160 -45.42 -21.66 2.13
N ARG A 161 -45.18 -22.66 1.28
CA ARG A 161 -46.24 -23.40 0.57
C ARG A 161 -47.00 -24.38 1.49
N LYS A 162 -46.33 -24.90 2.52
CA LYS A 162 -46.96 -25.82 3.51
C LYS A 162 -47.84 -25.11 4.54
N SER A 163 -47.64 -23.81 4.81
CA SER A 163 -48.49 -23.06 5.76
C SER A 163 -49.80 -22.56 5.17
N LEU A 164 -49.95 -22.56 3.83
CA LEU A 164 -51.18 -22.15 3.12
C LEU A 164 -52.10 -23.32 2.79
N SER A 165 -51.71 -24.56 3.13
CA SER A 165 -52.49 -25.78 2.90
C SER A 165 -53.00 -26.45 4.19
N SER A 166 -53.03 -25.70 5.30
CA SER A 166 -53.62 -26.09 6.60
C SER A 166 -54.71 -25.07 6.96
#